data_AF-A0A2S9G0K1-F1
#
_entry.id   AF-A0A2S9G0K1-F1
#
_cell.length_a   1.000
_cell.length_b   1.000
_cell.length_c   1.000
_cell.angle_alpha   90.00
_cell.angle_beta   90.00
_cell.angle_gamma   90.00
#
_symmetry.space_group_name_H-M   'P 1'
#
loop_
_entity.id
_entity.type
_entity.pdbx_description
1 polymer ?
#
loop_
_entity_poly.entity_id
_entity_poly.type
_entity_poly.pdbx_seq_one_letter_code
_entity_poly.pdbx_strand_id
1 'polypeptide(L)'
;ILGDLGADVVRVERPGKGPGPATKPGGDYLLRNRRSVAANLKSDEGRELVLKLIAKADVLIEGFRPGVTERLGLGPEDCAVINE
;
A
#
# COMPACT_ATOMS: atom_id res chain seq x y z
N ILE A 1 14.49 -3.66 -2.23
CA ILE A 1 14.60 -5.14 -2.21
C ILE A 1 13.53 -5.77 -3.09
N LEU A 2 12.27 -5.99 -2.65
CA LEU A 2 11.30 -6.76 -3.44
C LEU A 2 11.14 -6.27 -4.88
N GLY A 3 10.95 -4.96 -5.10
CA GLY A 3 10.89 -4.39 -6.44
C GLY A 3 12.19 -4.48 -7.24
N ASP A 4 13.35 -4.47 -6.57
CA ASP A 4 14.65 -4.69 -7.23
C ASP A 4 14.83 -6.15 -7.65
N LEU A 5 14.15 -7.08 -6.97
CA LEU A 5 14.14 -8.52 -7.26
C LEU A 5 13.03 -8.90 -8.26
N GLY A 6 12.36 -7.91 -8.87
CA GLY A 6 11.38 -8.13 -9.94
C GLY A 6 9.91 -8.20 -9.48
N ALA A 7 9.62 -8.02 -8.19
CA ALA A 7 8.23 -7.95 -7.73
C ALA A 7 7.54 -6.67 -8.20
N ASP A 8 6.26 -6.76 -8.58
CA ASP A 8 5.45 -5.58 -8.86
C ASP A 8 4.94 -4.97 -7.56
N VAL A 9 5.63 -3.93 -7.09
CA VAL A 9 5.34 -3.30 -5.80
C VAL A 9 4.49 -2.04 -5.98
N VAL A 10 3.27 -2.07 -5.45
CA VAL A 10 2.40 -0.89 -5.35
C VAL A 10 2.42 -0.36 -3.91
N ARG A 11 2.79 0.91 -3.76
CA ARG A 11 2.76 1.62 -2.49
C ARG A 11 1.47 2.43 -2.37
N VAL A 12 0.75 2.21 -1.28
CA VAL A 12 -0.41 3.03 -0.91
C VAL A 12 0.04 4.18 -0.03
N GLU A 13 -0.24 5.40 -0.46
CA GLU A 13 0.18 6.62 0.23
C GLU A 13 -1.01 7.47 0.63
N ARG A 14 -0.86 8.25 1.70
CA ARG A 14 -1.87 9.24 2.07
C ARG A 14 -1.89 10.37 1.02
N PRO A 15 -3.08 10.82 0.59
CA PRO A 15 -3.19 11.96 -0.31
C PRO A 15 -2.42 13.19 0.21
N GLY A 16 -1.64 13.81 -0.68
CA GLY A 16 -0.89 15.04 -0.37
C GLY A 16 0.30 14.89 0.60
N LYS A 17 0.63 13.69 1.08
CA LYS A 17 1.72 13.46 2.06
C LYS A 17 2.79 12.44 1.62
N GLY A 18 2.82 12.12 0.32
CA GLY A 18 3.83 11.24 -0.25
C GLY A 18 5.18 11.92 -0.45
N PRO A 19 6.32 11.21 -0.34
CA PRO A 19 7.63 11.72 -0.76
C PRO A 19 7.66 12.02 -2.26
N GLY A 20 6.62 11.64 -3.01
CA GLY A 20 6.49 11.73 -4.47
C GLY A 20 7.51 10.85 -5.20
N PRO A 21 7.71 11.04 -6.51
CA PRO A 21 8.55 10.14 -7.31
C PRO A 21 9.96 9.95 -6.74
N ALA A 22 10.51 8.74 -6.80
CA ALA A 22 11.88 8.47 -6.35
C ALA A 22 12.95 9.17 -7.22
N THR A 23 12.60 9.55 -8.45
CA THR A 23 13.53 10.04 -9.48
C THR A 23 13.75 11.56 -9.50
N LYS A 24 13.05 12.32 -8.65
CA LYS A 24 13.23 13.79 -8.55
C LYS A 24 14.42 14.15 -7.65
N PRO A 25 15.04 15.34 -7.83
CA PRO A 25 16.10 15.82 -6.95
C PRO A 25 15.67 15.80 -5.48
N GLY A 26 16.46 15.15 -4.62
CA GLY A 26 16.12 14.93 -3.20
C GLY A 26 15.10 13.81 -2.94
N GLY A 27 14.78 13.00 -3.95
CA GLY A 27 13.90 11.83 -3.83
C GLY A 27 14.53 10.69 -3.02
N ASP A 28 13.68 9.89 -2.39
CA ASP A 28 14.10 8.72 -1.64
C ASP A 28 14.35 7.53 -2.58
N TYR A 29 15.62 7.23 -2.82
CA TYR A 29 16.06 6.12 -3.68
C TYR A 29 15.63 4.73 -3.18
N LEU A 30 15.19 4.59 -1.92
CA LEU A 30 14.63 3.33 -1.40
C LEU A 30 13.25 3.01 -1.97
N LEU A 31 12.62 4.01 -2.61
CA LEU A 31 11.30 3.90 -3.23
C LEU A 31 11.35 3.62 -4.73
N ARG A 32 12.53 3.49 -5.33
CA ARG A 32 12.67 3.07 -6.73
C ARG A 32 12.01 1.70 -6.96
N ASN A 33 11.66 1.41 -8.21
CA ASN A 33 11.03 0.15 -8.62
C ASN A 33 9.69 -0.13 -7.90
N ARG A 34 8.99 0.93 -7.49
CA ARG A 34 7.64 0.86 -6.92
C ARG A 34 6.73 1.84 -7.64
N ARG A 35 5.49 1.44 -7.87
CA ARG A 35 4.41 2.32 -8.30
C ARG A 35 3.71 2.88 -7.05
N SER A 36 3.14 4.08 -7.14
CA SER A 36 2.43 4.70 -6.02
C SER A 36 0.98 5.00 -6.37
N VAL A 37 0.07 4.76 -5.43
CA VAL A 37 -1.33 5.19 -5.51
C VAL A 37 -1.70 5.94 -4.23
N ALA A 38 -2.44 7.03 -4.36
CA ALA A 38 -2.95 7.77 -3.21
C ALA A 38 -4.32 7.23 -2.81
N ALA A 39 -4.51 6.91 -1.52
CA ALA A 39 -5.80 6.48 -0.99
C ALA A 39 -5.99 6.99 0.44
N ASN A 40 -7.17 7.54 0.73
CA ASN A 40 -7.55 7.86 2.11
C ASN A 40 -8.17 6.62 2.77
N LEU A 41 -7.39 5.91 3.59
CA LEU A 41 -7.86 4.68 4.25
C LEU A 41 -8.97 4.92 5.29
N LYS A 42 -9.30 6.17 5.62
CA LYS A 42 -10.43 6.51 6.50
C LYS A 42 -11.75 6.69 5.77
N SER A 43 -11.74 6.79 4.44
CA SER A 43 -12.95 6.82 3.62
C SER A 43 -13.26 5.42 3.12
N ASP A 44 -14.54 5.09 3.02
CA ASP A 44 -14.99 3.79 2.48
C ASP A 44 -14.46 3.55 1.07
N GLU A 45 -14.50 4.58 0.21
CA GLU A 45 -13.98 4.54 -1.17
C GLU A 45 -12.47 4.22 -1.20
N GLY A 46 -11.69 4.86 -0.33
CA GLY A 46 -10.25 4.61 -0.24
C GLY A 46 -9.92 3.23 0.32
N ARG A 47 -10.72 2.72 1.27
CA ARG A 47 -10.60 1.34 1.76
C ARG A 47 -10.94 0.34 0.66
N GLU A 48 -12.05 0.54 -0.04
CA GLU A 48 -12.49 -0.36 -1.13
C GLU A 48 -11.47 -0.41 -2.28
N LEU A 49 -10.90 0.75 -2.66
CA LEU A 49 -9.83 0.81 -3.65
C LEU A 49 -8.64 -0.08 -3.24
N VAL A 50 -8.24 -0.04 -1.97
CA VAL A 50 -7.09 -0.79 -1.48
C VAL A 50 -7.42 -2.27 -1.34
N LEU A 51 -8.62 -2.64 -0.89
CA LEU A 51 -9.09 -4.03 -0.90
C LEU A 51 -9.06 -4.62 -2.33
N LYS A 52 -9.47 -3.87 -3.36
CA LYS A 52 -9.37 -4.30 -4.77
C LYS A 52 -7.93 -4.53 -5.25
N LEU A 53 -6.96 -3.82 -4.67
CA LEU A 53 -5.53 -4.05 -4.95
C LEU A 53 -5.03 -5.29 -4.19
N ILE A 54 -5.42 -5.43 -2.92
CA ILE A 54 -5.05 -6.58 -2.07
C ILE A 54 -5.57 -7.89 -2.66
N ALA A 55 -6.79 -7.91 -3.19
CA ALA A 55 -7.38 -9.10 -3.84
C ALA A 55 -6.59 -9.61 -5.07
N LYS A 56 -5.56 -8.89 -5.51
CA LYS A 56 -4.66 -9.28 -6.61
C LYS A 56 -3.21 -9.40 -6.16
N ALA A 57 -2.93 -9.15 -4.89
CA ALA A 57 -1.59 -9.08 -4.35
C ALA A 57 -1.25 -10.38 -3.61
N ASP A 58 -0.03 -10.86 -3.82
CA ASP A 58 0.49 -12.01 -3.08
C ASP A 58 0.86 -11.64 -1.64
N VAL A 59 1.22 -10.38 -1.39
CA VAL A 59 1.73 -9.91 -0.09
C VAL A 59 1.23 -8.49 0.21
N LEU A 60 0.69 -8.31 1.42
CA LEU A 60 0.47 -7.00 2.03
C LEU A 60 1.56 -6.72 3.08
N ILE A 61 2.25 -5.59 2.96
CA ILE A 61 3.25 -5.13 3.95
C ILE A 61 2.73 -3.86 4.61
N GLU A 62 2.53 -3.91 5.93
CA GLU A 62 2.08 -2.80 6.73
C GLU A 62 3.09 -2.53 7.88
N GLY A 63 3.21 -1.27 8.29
CA GLY A 63 4.14 -0.83 9.34
C GLY A 63 3.48 0.07 10.37
N PHE A 64 2.17 -0.07 10.56
CA PHE A 64 1.42 0.63 11.58
C PHE A 64 1.62 0.00 12.96
N ARG A 65 1.07 0.64 14.00
CA ARG A 65 1.00 0.02 15.32
C ARG A 65 0.01 -1.14 15.28
N PRO A 66 0.19 -2.18 16.13
CA PRO A 66 -0.78 -3.27 16.25
C PRO A 66 -2.22 -2.75 16.42
N GLY A 67 -3.19 -3.34 15.72
CA GLY A 67 -4.61 -2.97 15.79
C GLY A 67 -5.03 -1.84 14.84
N VAL A 68 -4.09 -1.18 14.14
CA VAL A 68 -4.43 -0.05 13.27
C VAL A 68 -5.02 -0.51 11.95
N THR A 69 -4.46 -1.55 11.32
CA THR A 69 -4.93 -2.08 10.03
C THR A 69 -6.30 -2.71 10.16
N GLU A 70 -6.58 -3.43 11.25
CA GLU A 70 -7.89 -3.99 11.58
C GLU A 70 -8.93 -2.88 11.76
N ARG A 71 -8.59 -1.80 12.48
CA ARG A 71 -9.50 -0.65 12.62
C ARG A 71 -9.73 0.10 11.29
N LEU A 72 -8.81 -0.04 10.33
CA LEU A 72 -8.97 0.49 8.98
C LEU A 72 -9.72 -0.49 8.06
N GLY A 73 -10.10 -1.69 8.53
CA GLY A 73 -10.75 -2.73 7.72
C GLY A 73 -9.83 -3.31 6.64
N LEU A 74 -8.53 -3.37 6.94
CA LEU A 74 -7.48 -3.96 6.11
C LEU A 74 -6.64 -4.93 6.95
N GLY A 75 -7.26 -5.53 7.98
CA GLY A 75 -6.62 -6.50 8.84
C GLY A 75 -6.44 -7.86 8.15
N PRO A 76 -5.75 -8.80 8.80
CA PRO A 76 -5.55 -10.15 8.25
C PRO A 76 -6.86 -10.83 7.84
N GLU A 77 -7.89 -10.78 8.68
CA GLU A 77 -9.20 -11.38 8.41
C GLU A 77 -9.90 -10.73 7.21
N ASP A 78 -9.88 -9.39 7.13
CA ASP A 78 -10.47 -8.65 6.00
C ASP A 78 -9.79 -9.03 4.68
N CYS A 79 -8.46 -9.23 4.70
CA CYS A 79 -7.67 -9.63 3.54
C CYS A 79 -7.91 -11.10 3.16
N ALA A 80 -8.02 -11.99 4.14
CA ALA A 80 -8.24 -13.43 3.90
C ALA A 80 -9.62 -13.70 3.26
N VAL A 81 -10.62 -12.88 3.53
CA VAL A 81 -11.95 -12.99 2.91
C VAL A 81 -11.92 -12.72 1.40
N ILE A 82 -10.95 -11.93 0.92
CA ILE A 82 -10.90 -11.47 -0.48
C ILE A 82 -9.79 -12.11 -1.32
N ASN A 83 -8.92 -12.92 -0.70
CA ASN A 83 -7.79 -13.59 -1.36
C ASN A 83 -7.96 -15.10 -1.18
N GLU A 84 -8.16 -15.83 -2.29
CA GLU A 84 -8.30 -17.30 -2.33
C GLU A 84 -6.94 -18.01 -2.44
#